data_AF-A0A0D2GU85-F1
#
_entry.id   AF-A0A0D2GU85-F1
#
_cell.length_a   1.000
_cell.length_b   1.000
_cell.length_c   1.000
_cell.angle_alpha   90.00
_cell.angle_beta   90.00
_cell.angle_gamma   90.00
#
_symmetry.space_group_name_H-M   'P 1'
#
loop_
_entity.id
_entity.type
_entity.pdbx_description
1 polymer ?
#
loop_
_entity_poly.entity_id
_entity_poly.type
_entity_poly.pdbx_seq_one_letter_code
_entity_poly.pdbx_strand_id
1 'polypeptide(L)'
;MSQMRLDSVRSMYDERSEQYDENTVHVRQAQDYLEWAQLKRGESVLDLGWGTGLVTLGAKRAVGESGHVVGIDISEGMLNVASRKAAAAGLEITFINHDISDLSSPEILPKFSRSFDVITFGIVPGGRLVTDVQTKDANLVMNIFAAIAPEVGESVPWDAHRWHSPQALEDLMVEAGLKVDKIWETGSYATTQYDPATASQIYEQAVSKSMFKNFGRDEIREKTKGLFVDRLAELAGAYGFNC
;
A
#
# COMPACT_ATOMS: atom_id res chain seq x y z
N MET A 1 14.08 -7.86 3.03
CA MET A 1 14.52 -6.48 2.65
C MET A 1 15.71 -6.08 3.50
N SER A 2 16.39 -4.94 3.25
CA SER A 2 17.43 -4.47 4.19
C SER A 2 16.80 -3.90 5.46
N GLN A 3 17.45 -4.07 6.61
CA GLN A 3 16.95 -3.58 7.91
C GLN A 3 16.65 -2.08 7.88
N MET A 4 17.52 -1.28 7.28
CA MET A 4 17.35 0.17 7.13
C MET A 4 16.08 0.54 6.36
N ARG A 5 15.67 -0.26 5.37
CA ARG A 5 14.42 -0.02 4.64
C ARG A 5 13.20 -0.35 5.49
N LEU A 6 13.26 -1.43 6.27
CA LEU A 6 12.19 -1.82 7.19
C LEU A 6 11.98 -0.76 8.28
N ASP A 7 13.06 -0.26 8.89
CA ASP A 7 12.99 0.79 9.91
C ASP A 7 12.37 2.08 9.35
N SER A 8 12.74 2.44 8.12
CA SER A 8 12.16 3.61 7.44
C SER A 8 10.67 3.45 7.16
N VAL A 9 10.23 2.26 6.75
CA VAL A 9 8.80 1.96 6.52
C VAL A 9 8.05 2.04 7.86
N ARG A 10 8.57 1.41 8.91
CA ARG A 10 7.97 1.45 10.25
C ARG A 10 7.77 2.88 10.75
N SER A 11 8.84 3.70 10.76
CA SER A 11 8.78 5.09 11.22
C SER A 11 7.72 5.91 10.48
N MET A 12 7.63 5.73 9.15
CA MET A 12 6.68 6.47 8.32
C MET A 12 5.22 6.19 8.70
N TYR A 13 4.89 4.93 9.00
CA TYR A 13 3.53 4.55 9.38
C TYR A 13 3.23 4.86 10.86
N ASP A 14 4.23 4.75 11.74
CA ASP A 14 4.08 5.17 13.15
C ASP A 14 3.70 6.65 13.24
N GLU A 15 4.41 7.53 12.50
CA GLU A 15 4.16 8.98 12.46
C GLU A 15 2.76 9.35 11.96
N ARG A 16 2.16 8.53 11.09
CA ARG A 16 0.87 8.82 10.45
C ARG A 16 -0.31 8.16 11.17
N SER A 17 -0.05 7.25 12.09
CA SER A 17 -1.04 6.31 12.63
C SER A 17 -2.32 6.99 13.16
N GLU A 18 -2.21 8.03 13.98
CA GLU A 18 -3.36 8.71 14.60
C GLU A 18 -4.27 9.45 13.60
N GLN A 19 -3.71 9.96 12.49
CA GLN A 19 -4.44 10.72 11.47
C GLN A 19 -4.78 9.88 10.23
N TYR A 20 -4.37 8.61 10.20
CA TYR A 20 -4.46 7.78 9.00
C TYR A 20 -5.91 7.60 8.50
N ASP A 21 -6.86 7.57 9.44
CA ASP A 21 -8.30 7.41 9.16
C ASP A 21 -8.99 8.70 8.70
N GLU A 22 -8.34 9.87 8.86
CA GLU A 22 -8.88 11.14 8.37
C GLU A 22 -8.86 11.22 6.83
N ASN A 23 -8.04 10.39 6.19
CA ASN A 23 -8.00 10.26 4.75
C ASN A 23 -9.21 9.45 4.23
N THR A 24 -10.19 10.15 3.68
CA THR A 24 -11.40 9.55 3.08
C THR A 24 -11.12 8.57 1.94
N VAL A 25 -9.93 8.61 1.32
CA VAL A 25 -9.50 7.61 0.34
C VAL A 25 -9.30 6.25 1.01
N HIS A 26 -8.55 6.19 2.11
CA HIS A 26 -8.30 4.94 2.83
C HIS A 26 -9.61 4.32 3.33
N VAL A 27 -10.53 5.16 3.81
CA VAL A 27 -11.85 4.71 4.29
C VAL A 27 -12.68 4.10 3.15
N ARG A 28 -12.74 4.74 1.99
CA ARG A 28 -13.47 4.22 0.83
C ARG A 28 -12.84 2.95 0.28
N GLN A 29 -11.51 2.93 0.14
CA GLN A 29 -10.79 1.72 -0.27
C GLN A 29 -11.11 0.56 0.67
N ALA A 30 -11.05 0.76 1.99
CA ALA A 30 -11.37 -0.29 2.95
C ALA A 30 -12.81 -0.82 2.83
N GLN A 31 -13.78 0.03 2.50
CA GLN A 31 -15.17 -0.37 2.26
C GLN A 31 -15.28 -1.26 1.01
N ASP A 32 -14.65 -0.85 -0.09
CA ASP A 32 -14.66 -1.60 -1.34
C ASP A 32 -13.98 -2.97 -1.18
N TYR A 33 -12.87 -3.02 -0.44
CA TYR A 33 -12.19 -4.28 -0.08
C TYR A 33 -13.11 -5.27 0.65
N LEU A 34 -13.90 -4.79 1.61
CA LEU A 34 -14.84 -5.62 2.35
C LEU A 34 -15.98 -6.13 1.45
N GLU A 35 -16.42 -5.30 0.50
CA GLU A 35 -17.42 -5.70 -0.50
C GLU A 35 -16.87 -6.77 -1.44
N TRP A 36 -15.66 -6.59 -1.99
CA TRP A 36 -15.04 -7.54 -2.91
C TRP A 36 -14.66 -8.85 -2.23
N ALA A 37 -14.25 -8.81 -0.96
CA ALA A 37 -13.92 -10.00 -0.18
C ALA A 37 -15.12 -10.94 0.01
N GLN A 38 -16.35 -10.43 -0.03
CA GLN A 38 -17.58 -11.21 0.14
C GLN A 38 -17.45 -12.19 1.32
N LEU A 39 -17.07 -11.66 2.49
CA LEU A 39 -16.80 -12.44 3.69
C LEU A 39 -18.08 -13.11 4.20
N LYS A 40 -17.95 -14.34 4.68
CA LYS A 40 -19.04 -15.13 5.25
C LYS A 40 -18.83 -15.35 6.74
N ARG A 41 -19.95 -15.51 7.45
CA ARG A 41 -19.92 -15.84 8.88
C ARG A 41 -19.12 -17.12 9.12
N GLY A 42 -18.24 -17.11 10.11
CA GLY A 42 -17.38 -18.23 10.47
C GLY A 42 -16.06 -18.34 9.71
N GLU A 43 -15.83 -17.52 8.68
CA GLU A 43 -14.55 -17.53 7.94
C GLU A 43 -13.38 -17.05 8.81
N SER A 44 -12.19 -17.55 8.47
CA SER A 44 -10.91 -17.10 9.04
C SER A 44 -10.20 -16.17 8.05
N VAL A 45 -9.85 -14.96 8.50
CA VAL A 45 -9.26 -13.90 7.67
C VAL A 45 -7.84 -13.57 8.14
N LEU A 46 -6.91 -13.43 7.19
CA LEU A 46 -5.57 -12.89 7.41
C LEU A 46 -5.44 -11.54 6.73
N ASP A 47 -5.07 -10.50 7.47
CA ASP A 47 -4.89 -9.14 6.96
C ASP A 47 -3.42 -8.72 7.07
N LEU A 48 -2.68 -8.71 5.95
CA LEU A 48 -1.28 -8.27 5.93
C LEU A 48 -1.21 -6.77 5.60
N GLY A 49 -0.52 -5.99 6.43
CA GLY A 49 -0.52 -4.52 6.33
C GLY A 49 -1.82 -3.90 6.83
N TRP A 50 -2.34 -4.37 7.96
CA TRP A 50 -3.66 -4.01 8.47
C TRP A 50 -3.82 -2.53 8.85
N GLY A 51 -2.72 -1.80 9.09
CA GLY A 51 -2.71 -0.39 9.45
C GLY A 51 -3.53 -0.06 10.70
N THR A 52 -4.44 0.91 10.62
CA THR A 52 -5.35 1.27 11.72
C THR A 52 -6.56 0.33 11.85
N GLY A 53 -6.61 -0.73 11.05
CA GLY A 53 -7.62 -1.79 11.09
C GLY A 53 -8.93 -1.45 10.39
N LEU A 54 -8.95 -0.52 9.41
CA LEU A 54 -10.16 -0.19 8.65
C LEU A 54 -10.80 -1.43 8.02
N VAL A 55 -9.99 -2.27 7.36
CA VAL A 55 -10.43 -3.55 6.78
C VAL A 55 -10.60 -4.60 7.87
N THR A 56 -9.62 -4.78 8.75
CA THR A 56 -9.60 -5.83 9.78
C THR A 56 -10.81 -5.82 10.70
N LEU A 57 -11.22 -4.63 11.18
CA LEU A 57 -12.38 -4.50 12.05
C LEU A 57 -13.68 -4.76 11.28
N GLY A 58 -13.76 -4.32 10.02
CA GLY A 58 -14.88 -4.64 9.14
C GLY A 58 -14.98 -6.15 8.87
N ALA A 59 -13.85 -6.79 8.63
CA ALA A 59 -13.76 -8.23 8.42
C ALA A 59 -14.23 -8.99 9.65
N LYS A 60 -13.78 -8.61 10.86
CA LYS A 60 -14.21 -9.25 12.10
C LYS A 60 -15.72 -9.13 12.32
N ARG A 61 -16.32 -7.98 11.99
CA ARG A 61 -17.79 -7.82 12.03
C ARG A 61 -18.49 -8.74 11.04
N ALA A 62 -17.97 -8.86 9.82
CA ALA A 62 -18.58 -9.68 8.75
C ALA A 62 -18.55 -11.18 9.08
N VAL A 63 -17.39 -11.68 9.55
CA VAL A 63 -17.24 -13.11 9.89
C VAL A 63 -17.89 -13.48 11.23
N GLY A 64 -18.14 -12.48 12.09
CA GLY A 64 -18.83 -12.64 13.36
C GLY A 64 -18.02 -13.37 14.44
N GLU A 65 -18.68 -13.76 15.53
CA GLU A 65 -18.04 -14.38 16.70
C GLU A 65 -17.38 -15.73 16.39
N SER A 66 -18.01 -16.54 15.53
CA SER A 66 -17.47 -17.85 15.11
C SER A 66 -16.30 -17.74 14.12
N GLY A 67 -16.11 -16.57 13.50
CA GLY A 67 -15.01 -16.31 12.57
C GLY A 67 -13.78 -15.75 13.27
N HIS A 68 -12.63 -15.89 12.65
CA HIS A 68 -11.33 -15.52 13.24
C HIS A 68 -10.64 -14.50 12.35
N VAL A 69 -10.02 -13.47 12.94
CA VAL A 69 -9.27 -12.48 12.17
C VAL A 69 -7.89 -12.30 12.79
N VAL A 70 -6.88 -12.46 11.96
CA VAL A 70 -5.48 -12.25 12.30
C VAL A 70 -4.92 -11.14 11.41
N GLY A 71 -4.26 -10.16 12.01
CA GLY A 71 -3.50 -9.15 11.26
C GLY A 71 -1.99 -9.37 11.43
N ILE A 72 -1.20 -9.09 10.39
CA ILE A 72 0.26 -8.86 10.47
C ILE A 72 0.64 -7.47 9.92
N ASP A 73 1.35 -6.64 10.69
CA ASP A 73 1.77 -5.29 10.31
C ASP A 73 3.05 -4.92 11.09
N ILE A 74 3.92 -4.12 10.48
CA ILE A 74 5.24 -3.78 11.05
C ILE A 74 5.20 -2.58 12.01
N SER A 75 4.14 -1.76 11.98
CA SER A 75 4.03 -0.50 12.74
C SER A 75 3.37 -0.70 14.12
N GLU A 76 4.06 -0.24 15.17
CA GLU A 76 3.52 -0.22 16.53
C GLU A 76 2.47 0.88 16.72
N GLY A 77 2.64 2.03 16.06
CA GLY A 77 1.65 3.10 16.06
C GLY A 77 0.30 2.63 15.50
N MET A 78 0.35 1.92 14.37
CA MET A 78 -0.82 1.27 13.75
C MET A 78 -1.48 0.24 14.67
N LEU A 79 -0.67 -0.63 15.30
CA LEU A 79 -1.16 -1.59 16.30
C LEU A 79 -1.92 -0.92 17.45
N ASN A 80 -1.39 0.17 17.99
CA ASN A 80 -2.00 0.88 19.11
C ASN A 80 -3.37 1.44 18.73
N VAL A 81 -3.49 2.08 17.57
CA VAL A 81 -4.76 2.62 17.05
C VAL A 81 -5.77 1.49 16.80
N ALA A 82 -5.35 0.43 16.08
CA ALA A 82 -6.20 -0.70 15.75
C ALA A 82 -6.72 -1.41 17.02
N SER A 83 -5.86 -1.61 18.02
CA SER A 83 -6.21 -2.25 19.29
C SER A 83 -7.22 -1.43 20.09
N ARG A 84 -7.06 -0.09 20.17
CA ARG A 84 -8.05 0.78 20.83
C ARG A 84 -9.41 0.71 20.15
N LYS A 85 -9.44 0.73 18.80
CA LYS A 85 -10.68 0.63 18.02
C LYS A 85 -11.35 -0.73 18.20
N ALA A 86 -10.58 -1.82 18.19
CA ALA A 86 -11.09 -3.16 18.41
C ALA A 86 -11.69 -3.31 19.81
N ALA A 87 -10.99 -2.85 20.85
CA ALA A 87 -11.47 -2.85 22.22
C ALA A 87 -12.76 -2.01 22.39
N ALA A 88 -12.79 -0.80 21.83
CA ALA A 88 -13.97 0.06 21.88
C ALA A 88 -15.19 -0.55 21.16
N ALA A 89 -14.96 -1.38 20.15
CA ALA A 89 -16.00 -2.09 19.41
C ALA A 89 -16.34 -3.48 19.98
N GLY A 90 -15.64 -3.93 21.05
CA GLY A 90 -15.81 -5.27 21.60
C GLY A 90 -15.44 -6.40 20.63
N LEU A 91 -14.48 -6.16 19.72
CA LEU A 91 -14.06 -7.12 18.70
C LEU A 91 -12.77 -7.83 19.13
N GLU A 92 -12.82 -9.16 19.19
CA GLU A 92 -11.63 -9.98 19.41
C GLU A 92 -10.88 -10.24 18.09
N ILE A 93 -9.68 -9.66 17.97
CA ILE A 93 -8.81 -9.75 16.80
C ILE A 93 -7.40 -10.07 17.27
N THR A 94 -6.69 -10.96 16.58
CA THR A 94 -5.28 -11.25 16.87
C THR A 94 -4.39 -10.34 16.03
N PHE A 95 -3.68 -9.41 16.66
CA PHE A 95 -2.69 -8.58 15.98
C PHE A 95 -1.27 -9.10 16.23
N ILE A 96 -0.46 -9.17 15.17
CA ILE A 96 0.93 -9.64 15.23
C ILE A 96 1.83 -8.54 14.64
N ASN A 97 2.62 -7.88 15.47
CA ASN A 97 3.58 -6.90 14.97
C ASN A 97 4.78 -7.61 14.33
N HIS A 98 4.85 -7.66 12.99
CA HIS A 98 5.91 -8.35 12.26
C HIS A 98 6.07 -7.84 10.83
N ASP A 99 7.25 -8.06 10.23
CA ASP A 99 7.46 -7.87 8.79
C ASP A 99 6.72 -8.95 7.99
N ILE A 100 5.84 -8.52 7.09
CA ILE A 100 5.07 -9.40 6.20
C ILE A 100 5.94 -10.06 5.11
N SER A 101 7.16 -9.57 4.89
CA SER A 101 8.13 -10.19 3.97
C SER A 101 8.81 -11.44 4.55
N ASP A 102 8.65 -11.68 5.86
CA ASP A 102 9.08 -12.89 6.55
C ASP A 102 7.95 -13.47 7.41
N LEU A 103 7.17 -14.36 6.81
CA LEU A 103 6.11 -15.11 7.51
C LEU A 103 6.59 -16.44 8.08
N SER A 104 7.89 -16.74 7.95
CA SER A 104 8.47 -18.03 8.36
C SER A 104 8.81 -18.09 9.86
N SER A 105 8.65 -16.97 10.56
CA SER A 105 8.99 -16.86 11.98
C SER A 105 8.20 -17.85 12.86
N PRO A 106 8.86 -18.54 13.79
CA PRO A 106 8.22 -19.44 14.74
C PRO A 106 7.28 -18.73 15.73
N GLU A 107 7.23 -17.39 15.74
CA GLU A 107 6.22 -16.63 16.50
C GLU A 107 4.89 -16.49 15.74
N ILE A 108 4.94 -16.59 14.42
CA ILE A 108 3.78 -16.47 13.52
C ILE A 108 3.17 -17.85 13.26
N LEU A 109 4.00 -18.84 12.91
CA LEU A 109 3.55 -20.18 12.52
C LEU A 109 2.61 -20.86 13.54
N PRO A 110 2.82 -20.78 14.87
CA PRO A 110 1.90 -21.38 15.85
C PRO A 110 0.57 -20.64 15.97
N LYS A 111 0.52 -19.35 15.63
CA LYS A 111 -0.72 -18.55 15.62
C LYS A 111 -1.56 -18.85 14.38
N PHE A 112 -0.93 -19.39 13.33
CA PHE A 112 -1.61 -20.02 12.19
C PHE A 112 -2.06 -21.44 12.54
N SER A 113 -3.02 -21.55 13.46
CA SER A 113 -3.58 -22.85 13.88
C SER A 113 -4.54 -23.47 12.84
N ARG A 114 -4.87 -22.74 11.76
CA ARG A 114 -5.84 -23.11 10.72
C ARG A 114 -5.46 -22.52 9.36
N SER A 115 -5.99 -23.11 8.28
CA SER A 115 -6.04 -22.47 6.97
C SER A 115 -6.91 -21.21 7.04
N PHE A 116 -6.55 -20.16 6.31
CA PHE A 116 -7.34 -18.94 6.19
C PHE A 116 -8.18 -18.99 4.91
N ASP A 117 -9.41 -18.53 5.00
CA ASP A 117 -10.39 -18.55 3.91
C ASP A 117 -10.28 -17.30 3.01
N VAL A 118 -9.84 -16.16 3.57
CA VAL A 118 -9.64 -14.89 2.83
C VAL A 118 -8.40 -14.13 3.32
N ILE A 119 -7.69 -13.51 2.39
CA ILE A 119 -6.52 -12.67 2.64
C ILE A 119 -6.64 -11.37 1.86
N THR A 120 -6.47 -10.24 2.53
CA THR A 120 -6.55 -8.89 1.94
C THR A 120 -5.21 -8.40 1.36
N PHE A 121 -4.11 -9.07 1.72
CA PHE A 121 -2.80 -9.03 1.08
C PHE A 121 -2.06 -10.34 1.47
N GLY A 122 -1.73 -11.28 0.57
CA GLY A 122 -0.99 -12.54 0.90
C GLY A 122 -1.67 -13.87 0.54
N ILE A 123 -1.02 -15.03 0.80
CA ILE A 123 -1.47 -16.36 0.32
C ILE A 123 -1.55 -17.41 1.44
N VAL A 124 -2.62 -18.22 1.47
CA VAL A 124 -2.76 -19.47 2.25
C VAL A 124 -3.45 -20.52 1.37
N PRO A 125 -3.05 -21.81 1.40
CA PRO A 125 -3.66 -22.84 0.57
C PRO A 125 -5.17 -23.01 0.78
N GLY A 126 -5.94 -22.91 -0.31
CA GLY A 126 -7.41 -23.11 -0.31
C GLY A 126 -8.25 -21.85 -0.04
N GLY A 127 -7.63 -20.71 0.27
CA GLY A 127 -8.30 -19.43 0.51
C GLY A 127 -8.43 -18.54 -0.73
N ARG A 128 -9.08 -17.39 -0.57
CA ARG A 128 -9.24 -16.32 -1.58
C ARG A 128 -8.30 -15.16 -1.26
N LEU A 129 -7.66 -14.59 -2.28
CA LEU A 129 -6.89 -13.35 -2.17
C LEU A 129 -7.67 -12.21 -2.84
N VAL A 130 -7.84 -11.11 -2.12
CA VAL A 130 -8.28 -9.82 -2.68
C VAL A 130 -7.14 -8.84 -2.42
N THR A 131 -6.57 -8.25 -3.45
CA THR A 131 -5.46 -7.29 -3.31
C THR A 131 -5.55 -6.22 -4.39
N ASP A 132 -5.02 -5.04 -4.12
CA ASP A 132 -4.93 -3.93 -5.04
C ASP A 132 -3.46 -3.57 -5.27
N VAL A 133 -3.22 -2.98 -6.43
CA VAL A 133 -1.96 -2.34 -6.76
C VAL A 133 -2.26 -1.03 -7.48
N GLN A 134 -1.36 -0.07 -7.33
CA GLN A 134 -1.49 1.21 -8.02
C GLN A 134 -1.44 0.98 -9.53
N THR A 135 -2.38 1.60 -10.25
CA THR A 135 -2.37 1.64 -11.72
C THR A 135 -1.21 2.52 -12.21
N LYS A 136 -0.79 2.31 -13.47
CA LYS A 136 0.34 3.01 -14.08
C LYS A 136 0.23 4.55 -14.06
N ASP A 137 -0.98 5.09 -14.00
CA ASP A 137 -1.25 6.52 -14.04
C ASP A 137 -1.41 7.13 -12.64
N ALA A 138 -1.39 6.30 -11.58
CA ALA A 138 -1.44 6.78 -10.21
C ALA A 138 -0.09 7.40 -9.79
N ASN A 139 -0.14 8.40 -8.89
CA ASN A 139 1.03 9.06 -8.30
C ASN A 139 2.02 9.63 -9.33
N LEU A 140 1.54 10.50 -10.23
CA LEU A 140 2.33 11.17 -11.28
C LEU A 140 3.72 11.63 -10.83
N VAL A 141 3.79 12.36 -9.70
CA VAL A 141 5.06 12.87 -9.14
C VAL A 141 6.03 11.74 -8.83
N MET A 142 5.56 10.64 -8.24
CA MET A 142 6.38 9.47 -7.92
C MET A 142 6.89 8.77 -9.18
N ASN A 143 6.05 8.69 -10.21
CA ASN A 143 6.42 8.08 -11.48
C ASN A 143 7.48 8.92 -12.22
N ILE A 144 7.38 10.25 -12.16
CA ILE A 144 8.42 11.13 -12.68
C ILE A 144 9.73 10.90 -11.93
N PHE A 145 9.71 10.85 -10.59
CA PHE A 145 10.91 10.57 -9.81
C PHE A 145 11.53 9.20 -10.13
N ALA A 146 10.72 8.16 -10.28
CA ALA A 146 11.19 6.83 -10.68
C ALA A 146 11.83 6.85 -12.08
N ALA A 147 11.29 7.63 -13.02
CA ALA A 147 11.80 7.76 -14.37
C ALA A 147 13.16 8.50 -14.42
N ILE A 148 13.33 9.58 -13.66
CA ILE A 148 14.54 10.41 -13.71
C ILE A 148 15.67 9.89 -12.81
N ALA A 149 15.37 9.05 -11.81
CA ALA A 149 16.36 8.55 -10.85
C ALA A 149 17.59 7.90 -11.52
N PRO A 150 17.43 6.98 -12.50
CA PRO A 150 18.58 6.36 -13.16
C PRO A 150 19.46 7.34 -13.94
N GLU A 151 18.90 8.44 -14.45
CA GLU A 151 19.63 9.46 -15.23
C GLU A 151 20.62 10.29 -14.39
N VAL A 152 20.48 10.22 -13.07
CA VAL A 152 21.35 10.90 -12.10
C VAL A 152 22.11 9.91 -11.21
N GLY A 153 22.05 8.60 -11.49
CA GLY A 153 22.71 7.57 -10.69
C GLY A 153 22.10 7.37 -9.31
N GLU A 154 20.84 7.75 -9.12
CA GLU A 154 20.07 7.55 -7.88
C GLU A 154 19.03 6.44 -8.04
N SER A 155 18.37 6.08 -6.94
CA SER A 155 17.24 5.16 -6.94
C SER A 155 16.12 5.67 -6.04
N VAL A 156 14.90 5.22 -6.30
CA VAL A 156 13.74 5.48 -5.44
C VAL A 156 13.50 4.29 -4.50
N PRO A 157 12.95 4.50 -3.29
CA PRO A 157 12.70 3.43 -2.32
C PRO A 157 11.49 2.55 -2.65
N TRP A 158 10.86 2.66 -3.82
CA TRP A 158 9.78 1.81 -4.31
C TRP A 158 10.15 1.14 -5.64
N ASP A 159 9.44 0.07 -6.00
CA ASP A 159 9.66 -0.65 -7.25
C ASP A 159 8.65 -0.18 -8.30
N ALA A 160 9.12 0.53 -9.32
CA ALA A 160 8.28 1.14 -10.36
C ALA A 160 8.04 0.23 -11.58
N HIS A 161 8.62 -0.98 -11.60
CA HIS A 161 8.64 -1.84 -12.80
C HIS A 161 7.87 -3.15 -12.66
N ARG A 162 7.24 -3.40 -11.50
CA ARG A 162 6.67 -4.73 -11.21
C ARG A 162 5.40 -5.08 -11.99
N TRP A 163 4.57 -4.10 -12.36
CA TRP A 163 3.36 -4.35 -13.13
C TRP A 163 2.99 -3.12 -13.96
N HIS A 164 2.66 -3.34 -15.24
CA HIS A 164 2.37 -2.27 -16.20
C HIS A 164 0.99 -2.38 -16.86
N SER A 165 0.25 -3.46 -16.56
CA SER A 165 -1.10 -3.71 -17.05
C SER A 165 -1.81 -4.71 -16.13
N PRO A 166 -3.16 -4.79 -16.20
CA PRO A 166 -3.90 -5.88 -15.57
C PRO A 166 -3.34 -7.26 -15.97
N GLN A 167 -3.02 -7.48 -17.25
CA GLN A 167 -2.45 -8.75 -17.70
C GLN A 167 -1.13 -9.09 -17.00
N ALA A 168 -0.23 -8.12 -16.82
CA ALA A 168 1.05 -8.36 -16.14
C ALA A 168 0.85 -8.75 -14.67
N LEU A 169 -0.16 -8.17 -14.01
CA LEU A 169 -0.52 -8.56 -12.65
C LEU A 169 -1.12 -9.96 -12.59
N GLU A 170 -2.00 -10.30 -13.54
CA GLU A 170 -2.58 -11.65 -13.65
C GLU A 170 -1.49 -12.70 -13.87
N ASP A 171 -0.56 -12.45 -14.79
CA ASP A 171 0.55 -13.34 -15.10
C ASP A 171 1.42 -13.57 -13.84
N LEU A 172 1.74 -12.50 -13.10
CA LEU A 172 2.47 -12.59 -11.83
C LEU A 172 1.74 -13.45 -10.79
N MET A 173 0.42 -13.30 -10.66
CA MET A 173 -0.38 -14.11 -9.72
C MET A 173 -0.40 -15.58 -10.13
N VAL A 174 -0.52 -15.87 -11.42
CA VAL A 174 -0.47 -17.24 -11.97
C VAL A 174 0.91 -17.87 -11.76
N GLU A 175 1.99 -17.13 -12.00
CA GLU A 175 3.37 -17.57 -11.72
C GLU A 175 3.59 -17.86 -10.24
N ALA A 176 2.93 -17.11 -9.34
CA ALA A 176 2.90 -17.36 -7.90
C ALA A 176 2.03 -18.57 -7.49
N GLY A 177 1.42 -19.27 -8.45
CA GLY A 177 0.60 -20.47 -8.22
C GLY A 177 -0.85 -20.19 -7.85
N LEU A 178 -1.33 -18.95 -8.04
CA LEU A 178 -2.72 -18.58 -7.79
C LEU A 178 -3.59 -18.80 -9.04
N LYS A 179 -4.87 -19.05 -8.81
CA LYS A 179 -5.90 -18.94 -9.85
C LYS A 179 -6.55 -17.56 -9.74
N VAL A 180 -6.47 -16.77 -10.80
CA VAL A 180 -7.15 -15.47 -10.88
C VAL A 180 -8.62 -15.69 -11.27
N ASP A 181 -9.55 -15.27 -10.40
CA ASP A 181 -10.99 -15.32 -10.68
C ASP A 181 -11.48 -14.04 -11.37
N LYS A 182 -10.97 -12.88 -10.92
CA LYS A 182 -11.31 -11.56 -11.43
C LYS A 182 -10.11 -10.62 -11.33
N ILE A 183 -9.97 -9.77 -12.35
CA ILE A 183 -9.04 -8.66 -12.38
C ILE A 183 -9.69 -7.49 -13.13
N TRP A 184 -9.62 -6.29 -12.56
CA TRP A 184 -10.22 -5.10 -13.14
C TRP A 184 -9.53 -3.84 -12.59
N GLU A 185 -9.72 -2.72 -13.28
CA GLU A 185 -9.31 -1.40 -12.79
C GLU A 185 -10.51 -0.71 -12.11
N THR A 186 -10.27 -0.07 -10.97
CA THR A 186 -11.28 0.75 -10.30
C THR A 186 -11.28 2.17 -10.84
N GLY A 187 -12.32 2.94 -10.53
CA GLY A 187 -12.23 4.39 -10.64
C GLY A 187 -11.19 4.98 -9.70
N SER A 188 -10.72 6.19 -9.99
CA SER A 188 -9.75 6.90 -9.14
C SER A 188 -10.38 7.29 -7.80
N TYR A 189 -9.79 6.85 -6.69
CA TYR A 189 -10.22 7.27 -5.35
C TYR A 189 -9.91 8.74 -5.06
N ALA A 190 -8.81 9.24 -5.63
CA ALA A 190 -8.42 10.65 -5.59
C ALA A 190 -7.88 11.07 -6.94
N THR A 191 -8.14 12.32 -7.30
CA THR A 191 -7.57 12.96 -8.48
C THR A 191 -6.80 14.18 -8.01
N THR A 192 -5.60 14.38 -8.53
CA THR A 192 -4.80 15.59 -8.27
C THR A 192 -4.40 16.16 -9.60
N GLN A 193 -4.74 17.43 -9.81
CA GLN A 193 -4.34 18.18 -11.00
C GLN A 193 -3.05 18.93 -10.73
N TYR A 194 -2.18 18.98 -11.73
CA TYR A 194 -0.87 19.61 -11.63
C TYR A 194 -0.73 20.64 -12.75
N ASP A 195 -0.44 21.88 -12.36
CA ASP A 195 -0.07 22.93 -13.30
C ASP A 195 1.43 22.80 -13.65
N PRO A 196 1.79 22.54 -14.92
CA PRO A 196 3.19 22.48 -15.35
C PRO A 196 3.99 23.75 -15.03
N ALA A 197 3.35 24.92 -14.94
CA ALA A 197 4.01 26.16 -14.55
C ALA A 197 4.53 26.13 -13.10
N THR A 198 3.98 25.25 -12.25
CA THR A 198 4.37 25.07 -10.84
C THR A 198 5.31 23.89 -10.61
N ALA A 199 5.80 23.24 -11.68
CA ALA A 199 6.63 22.04 -11.62
C ALA A 199 7.81 22.13 -10.64
N SER A 200 8.54 23.24 -10.66
CA SER A 200 9.67 23.48 -9.74
C SER A 200 9.23 23.48 -8.27
N GLN A 201 8.07 24.08 -7.96
CA GLN A 201 7.56 24.10 -6.58
C GLN A 201 7.10 22.72 -6.13
N ILE A 202 6.46 21.96 -7.03
CA ILE A 202 6.04 20.57 -6.77
C ILE A 202 7.27 19.71 -6.44
N TYR A 203 8.35 19.84 -7.22
CA TYR A 203 9.62 19.15 -6.94
C TYR A 203 10.14 19.49 -5.53
N GLU A 204 10.23 20.77 -5.19
CA GLU A 204 10.74 21.23 -3.90
C GLU A 204 9.95 20.68 -2.72
N GLN A 205 8.61 20.69 -2.82
CA GLN A 205 7.71 20.11 -1.81
C GLN A 205 7.81 18.59 -1.73
N ALA A 206 8.12 17.91 -2.83
CA ALA A 206 8.26 16.46 -2.83
C ALA A 206 9.56 16.05 -2.12
N VAL A 207 10.69 16.64 -2.49
CA VAL A 207 12.01 16.28 -1.92
C VAL A 207 12.17 16.69 -0.45
N SER A 208 11.31 17.58 0.07
CA SER A 208 11.27 17.90 1.50
C SER A 208 10.62 16.81 2.36
N LYS A 209 9.94 15.83 1.76
CA LYS A 209 9.29 14.73 2.48
C LYS A 209 10.32 13.66 2.86
N SER A 210 10.11 13.01 4.01
CA SER A 210 11.03 11.99 4.55
C SER A 210 11.33 10.85 3.59
N MET A 211 10.36 10.46 2.73
CA MET A 211 10.56 9.40 1.72
C MET A 211 11.61 9.73 0.66
N PHE A 212 11.91 11.02 0.44
CA PHE A 212 12.89 11.50 -0.52
C PHE A 212 14.19 11.97 0.15
N LYS A 213 14.39 11.70 1.44
CA LYS A 213 15.53 12.21 2.22
C LYS A 213 16.91 11.94 1.58
N ASN A 214 17.03 10.87 0.80
CA ASN A 214 18.28 10.51 0.11
C ASN A 214 18.30 10.87 -1.38
N PHE A 215 17.19 11.36 -1.93
CA PHE A 215 17.03 11.70 -3.33
C PHE A 215 17.22 13.20 -3.57
N GLY A 216 17.91 13.60 -4.65
CA GLY A 216 18.05 15.01 -4.99
C GLY A 216 18.91 15.80 -4.00
N ARG A 217 19.99 15.19 -3.49
CA ARG A 217 21.01 15.84 -2.64
C ARG A 217 21.54 17.11 -3.30
N ASP A 218 22.03 18.07 -2.50
CA ASP A 218 22.44 19.41 -2.94
C ASP A 218 23.28 19.44 -4.23
N GLU A 219 24.19 18.48 -4.38
CA GLU A 219 25.09 18.33 -5.53
C GLU A 219 24.37 18.06 -6.87
N ILE A 220 23.23 17.37 -6.83
CA ILE A 220 22.45 16.97 -8.02
C ILE A 220 21.10 17.67 -8.11
N ARG A 221 20.74 18.48 -7.11
CA ARG A 221 19.40 19.04 -6.90
C ARG A 221 18.87 19.89 -8.06
N GLU A 222 19.73 20.73 -8.64
CA GLU A 222 19.35 21.54 -9.80
C GLU A 222 19.14 20.68 -11.06
N LYS A 223 19.97 19.65 -11.26
CA LYS A 223 19.84 18.73 -12.39
C LYS A 223 18.55 17.91 -12.28
N THR A 224 18.28 17.32 -11.11
CA THR A 224 17.07 16.53 -10.87
C THR A 224 15.81 17.38 -10.96
N LYS A 225 15.85 18.64 -10.48
CA LYS A 225 14.75 19.58 -10.65
C LYS A 225 14.47 19.88 -12.13
N GLY A 226 15.51 20.12 -12.94
CA GLY A 226 15.38 20.33 -14.39
C GLY A 226 14.71 19.13 -15.09
N LEU A 227 15.23 17.92 -14.85
CA LEU A 227 14.64 16.69 -15.39
C LEU A 227 13.18 16.50 -14.98
N PHE A 228 12.84 16.82 -13.72
CA PHE A 228 11.48 16.74 -13.24
C PHE A 228 10.54 17.69 -13.98
N VAL A 229 10.97 18.96 -14.18
CA VAL A 229 10.18 19.99 -14.89
C VAL A 229 9.95 19.57 -16.34
N ASP A 230 11.00 19.15 -17.04
CA ASP A 230 10.92 18.71 -18.43
C ASP A 230 9.96 17.53 -18.55
N ARG A 231 10.04 16.57 -17.64
CA ARG A 231 9.21 15.37 -17.70
C ARG A 231 7.75 15.62 -17.37
N LEU A 232 7.46 16.54 -16.44
CA LEU A 232 6.08 16.97 -16.18
C LEU A 232 5.49 17.71 -17.40
N ALA A 233 6.27 18.57 -18.05
CA ALA A 233 5.83 19.30 -19.24
C ALA A 233 5.55 18.37 -20.44
N GLU A 234 6.41 17.36 -20.66
CA GLU A 234 6.20 16.34 -21.69
C GLU A 234 4.91 15.55 -21.48
N LEU A 235 4.64 15.11 -20.24
CA LEU A 235 3.40 14.43 -19.89
C LEU A 235 2.20 15.36 -20.13
N ALA A 236 2.28 16.63 -19.72
CA ALA A 236 1.20 17.58 -19.93
C ALA A 236 0.89 17.87 -21.42
N GLY A 237 1.93 17.89 -22.25
CA GLY A 237 1.77 18.01 -23.71
C GLY A 237 1.09 16.79 -24.33
N ALA A 238 1.35 15.59 -23.82
CA ALA A 238 0.74 14.35 -24.32
C ALA A 238 -0.77 14.23 -23.97
N TYR A 239 -1.20 14.82 -22.85
CA TYR A 239 -2.61 14.79 -22.41
C TYR A 239 -3.45 16.00 -22.87
N GLY A 240 -2.84 16.98 -23.55
CA GLY A 240 -3.56 18.14 -24.10
C GLY A 240 -4.17 19.05 -23.03
N PHE A 241 -3.34 19.82 -22.33
CA PHE A 241 -3.71 20.89 -21.39
C PHE A 241 -4.98 20.60 -20.55
N ASN A 242 -4.90 19.58 -19.69
CA ASN A 242 -5.56 19.50 -18.38
C ASN A 242 -5.03 18.23 -17.68
N CYS A 243 -4.00 18.39 -16.85
CA CYS A 243 -3.43 17.32 -16.01
C CYS A 243 -3.88 17.53 -14.58
#